data_AF-A0A920URA8-F1
#
_entry.id   AF-A0A920URA8-F1
#
_cell.length_a   1.000
_cell.length_b   1.000
_cell.length_c   1.000
_cell.angle_alpha   90.00
_cell.angle_beta   90.00
_cell.angle_gamma   90.00
#
_symmetry.space_group_name_H-M   'P 1'
#
loop_
_entity.id
_entity.type
_entity.pdbx_description
1 polymer ?
#
loop_
_entity_poly.entity_id
_entity_poly.type
_entity_poly.pdbx_seq_one_letter_code
_entity_poly.pdbx_strand_id
1 'polypeptide(L)'
;MDYLGVNKGVISGGHTYGRLNNYLGEVAGRFPERLLALASIKEWKADDPAVQDELITAIRENRSTRFVFRYSQIHREGRHELSETGFLTVSGA
;
A
#
# COMPACT_ATOMS: atom_id res chain seq x y z
N MET A 1 6.31 -19.81 2.73
CA MET A 1 7.24 -19.44 1.64
C MET A 1 8.23 -20.57 1.38
N ASP A 2 8.98 -21.03 2.38
CA ASP A 2 9.95 -22.13 2.21
C ASP A 2 9.32 -23.43 1.71
N TYR A 3 8.18 -23.83 2.29
CA TYR A 3 7.43 -25.01 1.85
C TYR A 3 7.00 -24.94 0.37
N LEU A 4 6.67 -23.74 -0.11
CA LEU A 4 6.18 -23.52 -1.49
C LEU A 4 7.29 -23.10 -2.46
N GLY A 5 8.55 -23.03 -2.01
CA GLY A 5 9.66 -22.54 -2.83
C GLY A 5 9.54 -21.08 -3.26
N VAL A 6 8.83 -20.24 -2.50
CA VAL A 6 8.63 -18.81 -2.83
C VAL A 6 9.79 -17.97 -2.29
N ASN A 7 10.51 -17.30 -3.19
CA ASN A 7 11.68 -16.49 -2.85
C ASN A 7 11.31 -15.09 -2.33
N LYS A 8 10.31 -14.43 -2.94
CA LYS A 8 9.89 -13.06 -2.62
C LYS A 8 8.37 -12.98 -2.47
N GLY A 9 7.89 -12.29 -1.43
CA GLY A 9 6.49 -12.14 -1.10
C GLY A 9 6.13 -10.67 -0.96
N VAL A 10 4.98 -10.29 -1.49
CA VAL A 10 4.43 -8.95 -1.33
C VAL A 10 3.37 -8.99 -0.23
N ILE A 11 3.52 -8.15 0.79
CA ILE A 11 2.63 -8.09 1.94
C ILE A 11 1.88 -6.75 1.99
N SER A 12 0.59 -6.81 2.32
CA SER A 12 -0.29 -5.65 2.43
C SER A 12 -1.10 -5.75 3.72
N GLY A 13 -1.38 -4.62 4.35
CA GLY A 13 -2.21 -4.54 5.55
C GLY A 13 -3.69 -4.78 5.33
N GLY A 14 -4.14 -5.08 4.10
CA GLY A 14 -5.55 -5.29 3.81
C GLY A 14 -6.38 -4.04 4.15
N HIS A 15 -7.51 -4.22 4.82
CA HIS A 15 -8.46 -3.16 5.19
C HIS A 15 -8.02 -2.29 6.39
N THR A 16 -6.71 -2.16 6.62
CA THR A 16 -6.17 -1.33 7.70
C THR A 16 -5.80 0.09 7.25
N TYR A 17 -5.83 0.36 5.93
CA TYR A 17 -5.80 1.70 5.32
C TYR A 17 -4.72 2.62 5.92
N GLY A 18 -3.48 2.13 5.93
CA GLY A 18 -2.31 2.88 6.38
C GLY A 18 -1.89 2.67 7.83
N ARG A 19 -2.79 2.17 8.68
CA ARG A 19 -2.48 1.96 10.12
C ARG A 19 -1.33 0.99 10.37
N LEU A 20 -1.06 0.08 9.43
CA LEU A 20 0.01 -0.91 9.53
C LEU A 20 1.23 -0.58 8.66
N ASN A 21 1.30 0.59 8.03
CA ASN A 21 2.41 0.91 7.12
C ASN A 21 3.78 0.82 7.83
N ASN A 22 3.92 1.39 9.03
CA ASN A 22 5.16 1.35 9.79
C ASN A 22 5.55 -0.09 10.14
N TYR A 23 4.60 -0.86 10.69
CA TYR A 23 4.83 -2.25 11.09
C TYR A 23 5.25 -3.13 9.90
N LEU A 24 4.54 -3.03 8.77
CA LEU A 24 4.87 -3.82 7.57
C LEU A 24 6.20 -3.38 6.96
N GLY A 25 6.50 -2.08 7.00
CA GLY A 25 7.78 -1.52 6.62
C GLY A 25 8.94 -2.08 7.42
N GLU A 26 8.80 -2.15 8.75
CA GLU A 26 9.80 -2.77 9.63
C GLU A 26 9.96 -4.26 9.35
N VAL A 27 8.86 -5.00 9.15
CA VAL A 27 8.91 -6.43 8.83
C VAL A 27 9.63 -6.68 7.50
N ALA A 28 9.32 -5.90 6.46
CA ALA A 28 10.04 -5.97 5.19
C ALA A 28 11.52 -5.58 5.36
N GLY A 29 11.82 -4.62 6.22
CA GLY A 29 13.19 -4.23 6.56
C GLY A 29 14.00 -5.33 7.27
N ARG A 30 13.35 -6.22 8.03
CA ARG A 30 14.01 -7.38 8.66
C ARG A 30 14.28 -8.51 7.68
N PHE A 31 13.48 -8.62 6.61
CA PHE A 31 13.60 -9.68 5.60
C PHE A 31 13.61 -9.11 4.18
N PRO A 32 14.56 -8.21 3.83
CA PRO A 32 14.51 -7.45 2.58
C PRO A 32 14.62 -8.33 1.34
N GLU A 33 15.34 -9.46 1.41
CA GLU A 33 15.44 -10.42 0.30
C GLU A 33 14.19 -11.26 0.10
N ARG A 34 13.31 -11.33 1.11
CA ARG A 34 12.12 -12.18 1.09
C ARG A 34 10.81 -11.41 1.02
N LEU A 35 10.76 -10.16 1.48
CA LEU A 35 9.52 -9.42 1.65
C LEU A 35 9.57 -8.03 1.01
N LEU A 36 8.44 -7.63 0.43
CA LEU A 36 8.15 -6.27 -0.02
C LEU A 36 6.85 -5.81 0.64
N ALA A 37 6.87 -4.65 1.31
CA ALA A 37 5.68 -4.07 1.92
C ALA A 37 4.98 -3.11 0.95
N LEU A 38 3.65 -3.23 0.88
CA LEU A 38 2.77 -2.26 0.23
C LEU A 38 2.24 -1.27 1.26
N ALA A 39 2.51 0.01 1.04
CA ALA A 39 1.81 1.08 1.72
C ALA A 39 0.33 1.09 1.31
N SER A 40 -0.52 1.55 2.22
CA SER A 40 -1.94 1.79 1.98
C SER A 40 -2.36 3.11 2.64
N ILE A 41 -3.46 3.69 2.20
CA ILE A 41 -4.06 4.90 2.78
C ILE A 41 -5.57 4.76 2.83
N LYS A 42 -6.25 5.76 3.40
CA LYS A 42 -7.71 5.90 3.29
C LYS A 42 -8.07 6.33 1.88
N GLU A 43 -8.29 5.36 1.00
CA GLU A 43 -8.49 5.56 -0.44
C GLU A 43 -9.64 6.53 -0.78
N TRP A 44 -10.70 6.57 0.04
CA TRP A 44 -11.83 7.51 -0.11
C TRP A 44 -11.50 8.97 0.26
N LYS A 45 -10.29 9.23 0.75
CA LYS A 45 -9.74 10.55 1.05
C LYS A 45 -8.49 10.84 0.22
N ALA A 46 -8.28 10.17 -0.91
CA ALA A 46 -7.06 10.31 -1.69
C ALA A 46 -6.78 11.75 -2.18
N ASP A 47 -7.79 12.61 -2.31
CA ASP A 47 -7.62 14.02 -2.69
C ASP A 47 -7.23 14.93 -1.52
N ASP A 48 -7.29 14.43 -0.28
CA ASP A 48 -6.84 15.16 0.89
C ASP A 48 -5.30 15.19 0.88
N PRO A 49 -4.66 16.38 0.80
CA PRO A 49 -3.21 16.48 0.78
C PRO A 49 -2.54 15.80 1.97
N ALA A 50 -3.19 15.81 3.16
CA ALA A 50 -2.65 15.13 4.34
C ALA A 50 -2.57 13.61 4.15
N VAL A 51 -3.51 13.02 3.41
CA VAL A 51 -3.53 11.59 3.10
C VAL A 51 -2.49 11.23 2.03
N GLN A 52 -2.20 12.16 1.11
CA GLN A 52 -1.10 12.02 0.17
C GLN A 52 0.26 12.11 0.87
N ASP A 53 0.42 13.03 1.83
CA ASP A 53 1.61 13.15 2.65
C ASP A 53 1.86 11.88 3.48
N GLU A 54 0.82 11.29 4.09
CA GLU A 54 0.91 9.99 4.76
C GLU A 54 1.45 8.89 3.85
N LEU A 55 1.02 8.85 2.58
CA LEU A 55 1.53 7.90 1.60
C LEU A 55 3.00 8.16 1.28
N ILE A 56 3.37 9.41 1.05
CA ILE A 56 4.74 9.81 0.71
C ILE A 56 5.68 9.44 1.86
N THR A 57 5.29 9.73 3.11
CA THR A 57 6.03 9.31 4.31
C THR A 57 6.14 7.79 4.38
N ALA A 58 5.07 7.04 4.12
CA ALA A 58 5.12 5.58 4.15
C ALA A 58 6.08 4.98 3.10
N ILE A 59 6.17 5.57 1.92
CA ILE A 59 7.07 5.11 0.86
C ILE A 59 8.53 5.51 1.18
N ARG A 60 8.76 6.77 1.57
CA ARG A 60 10.11 7.31 1.75
C ARG A 60 10.77 6.86 3.05
N GLU A 61 10.03 6.90 4.15
CA GLU A 61 10.59 6.71 5.49
C GLU A 61 10.40 5.28 6.00
N ASN A 62 9.23 4.70 5.75
CA ASN A 62 8.89 3.37 6.27
C ASN A 62 9.35 2.22 5.36
N ARG A 63 10.21 2.50 4.38
CA ARG A 63 10.79 1.50 3.44
C ARG A 63 9.74 0.66 2.71
N SER A 64 8.51 1.14 2.57
CA SER A 64 7.50 0.49 1.74
C SER A 64 7.87 0.71 0.28
N THR A 65 8.08 -0.37 -0.46
CA THR A 65 8.62 -0.30 -1.83
C THR A 65 7.57 0.16 -2.84
N ARG A 66 6.29 -0.06 -2.54
CA ARG A 66 5.15 0.14 -3.44
C ARG A 66 3.88 0.50 -2.64
N PHE A 67 2.81 0.83 -3.35
CA PHE A 67 1.50 1.22 -2.79
C PHE A 67 0.38 0.37 -3.41
N VAL A 68 -0.73 0.21 -2.69
CA VAL A 68 -1.96 -0.42 -3.19
C VAL A 68 -3.16 0.51 -3.07
N PHE A 69 -3.99 0.52 -4.12
CA PHE A 69 -5.22 1.31 -4.22
C PHE A 69 -6.40 0.41 -4.60
N ARG A 70 -7.51 0.46 -3.85
CA ARG A 70 -8.72 -0.34 -4.08
C ARG A 70 -9.96 0.53 -4.27
N TYR A 71 -10.50 0.46 -5.47
CA TYR A 71 -11.70 1.18 -5.89
C TYR A 71 -12.99 0.74 -5.16
N SER A 72 -13.09 -0.52 -4.73
CA SER A 72 -14.31 -1.03 -4.10
C SER A 72 -14.65 -0.34 -2.77
N GLN A 73 -13.66 0.24 -2.09
CA GLN A 73 -13.88 0.94 -0.82
C GLN A 73 -14.33 2.38 -1.01
N ILE A 74 -13.90 3.01 -2.09
CA ILE A 74 -14.28 4.37 -2.48
C ILE A 74 -15.80 4.44 -2.69
N HIS A 75 -16.34 3.48 -3.43
CA HIS A 75 -17.79 3.38 -3.65
C HIS A 75 -18.58 3.12 -2.36
N ARG A 76 -18.06 2.26 -1.47
CA ARG A 76 -18.70 1.96 -0.18
C ARG A 76 -18.78 3.18 0.73
N GLU A 77 -17.78 4.06 0.65
CA GLU A 77 -17.69 5.28 1.44
C GLU A 77 -18.33 6.49 0.72
N GLY A 78 -19.11 6.26 -0.35
CA GLY A 78 -19.98 7.26 -0.99
C GLY A 78 -19.35 8.12 -2.08
N ARG A 79 -18.15 7.77 -2.55
CA ARG A 79 -17.42 8.46 -3.62
C ARG A 79 -17.70 7.75 -4.96
N HIS A 80 -18.72 8.19 -5.68
CA HIS A 80 -19.24 7.51 -6.88
C HIS A 80 -18.52 7.91 -8.19
N GLU A 81 -17.68 8.93 -8.14
CA GLU A 81 -17.03 9.54 -9.31
C GLU A 81 -15.79 8.79 -9.84
N LEU A 82 -15.34 7.74 -9.13
CA LEU A 82 -14.13 6.97 -9.46
C LEU A 82 -14.46 5.53 -9.90
N SER A 83 -15.52 5.33 -10.69
CA SER A 83 -16.08 4.00 -11.01
C SER A 83 -15.32 3.18 -12.05
N GLU A 84 -14.17 3.61 -12.56
CA GLU A 84 -13.43 2.84 -13.58
C GLU A 84 -12.07 2.33 -13.09
N THR A 85 -11.93 1.01 -13.20
CA THR A 85 -10.78 0.18 -12.83
C THR A 85 -9.46 0.69 -13.43
N GLY A 86 -8.59 1.28 -12.60
CA GLY A 86 -7.23 1.67 -12.98
C GLY A 86 -6.17 1.15 -12.00
N PHE A 87 -5.48 0.07 -12.33
CA PHE A 87 -4.25 -0.31 -11.60
C PHE A 87 -3.14 0.70 -11.93
N LEU A 88 -3.02 1.77 -11.14
CA LEU A 88 -1.92 2.71 -11.23
C LEU A 88 -0.64 2.08 -10.67
N THR A 89 0.19 1.55 -11.58
CA THR A 89 1.54 1.10 -11.26
C THR A 89 2.48 2.29 -11.45
N VAL A 90 2.91 2.93 -10.36
CA VAL A 90 3.98 3.93 -10.43
C VAL A 90 5.32 3.21 -10.58
N SER A 91 5.82 3.16 -11.81
CA SER A 91 7.19 2.72 -12.13
C SER A 91 8.13 3.89 -11.85
N GLY A 92 8.91 3.81 -10.77
CA GLY A 92 10.04 4.71 -10.55
C GLY A 92 11.24 4.27 -11.39
N ALA A 93 11.77 5.23 -12.16
CA ALA A 93 13.05 5.17 -12.87
C ALA A 93 14.24 5.13 -11.89
#